data_AF-A0A7X3RGF1-F1
#
_entry.id   AF-A0A7X3RGF1-F1
#
_cell.length_a   1.000
_cell.length_b   1.000
_cell.length_c   1.000
_cell.angle_alpha   90.00
_cell.angle_beta   90.00
_cell.angle_gamma   90.00
#
_symmetry.space_group_name_H-M   'P 1'
#
loop_
_entity.id
_entity.type
_entity.pdbx_description
1 polymer ?
#
loop_
_entity_poly.entity_id
_entity_poly.type
_entity_poly.pdbx_seq_one_letter_code
_entity_poly.pdbx_strand_id
1 'polypeptide(L)'
;MVQTTAEILREQGRAEGKVEGKVEGRAEGQQDALLKLLQFRFQNVPEGLSREIRNIDNLTLLNALLEQVMTVQNLEEIDTHFSFNANGND
;
A
#
# COMPACT_ATOMS: atom_id res chain seq x y z
N MET A 1 -11.59 21.06 36.21
CA MET A 1 -10.33 20.27 36.34
C MET A 1 -9.54 20.50 35.07
N VAL A 2 -8.28 20.92 35.16
CA VAL A 2 -7.41 21.14 33.99
C VAL A 2 -6.74 19.81 33.67
N GLN A 3 -6.90 19.30 32.45
CA GLN A 3 -6.19 18.10 32.01
C GLN A 3 -4.68 18.34 32.14
N THR A 4 -4.00 17.40 32.78
CA THR A 4 -2.57 17.48 33.01
C THR A 4 -1.81 17.19 31.72
N THR A 5 -0.62 17.78 31.56
CA THR A 5 0.26 17.54 30.40
C THR A 5 0.55 16.04 30.19
N ALA A 6 0.57 15.25 31.27
CA ALA A 6 0.75 13.81 31.23
C ALA A 6 -0.44 13.05 30.59
N GLU A 7 -1.67 13.53 30.80
CA GLU A 7 -2.88 12.95 30.19
C GLU A 7 -2.91 13.25 28.68
N ILE A 8 -2.56 14.49 28.29
CA ILE A 8 -2.48 14.90 26.88
C ILE A 8 -1.49 14.04 26.10
N LEU A 9 -0.29 13.80 26.65
CA LEU A 9 0.74 12.97 26.00
C LEU A 9 0.30 11.51 25.84
N ARG A 10 -0.44 10.95 26.81
CA ARG A 10 -0.94 9.57 26.72
C ARG A 10 -2.06 9.42 25.69
N GLU A 11 -2.96 10.40 25.63
CA GLU A 11 -4.02 10.41 24.61
C GLU A 11 -3.45 10.56 23.21
N GLN A 12 -2.45 11.43 23.05
CA GLN A 12 -1.78 11.65 21.77
C GLN A 12 -1.03 10.40 21.31
N GLY A 13 -0.23 9.75 22.17
CA GLY A 13 0.45 8.50 21.81
C GLY A 13 -0.51 7.35 21.47
N ARG A 14 -1.69 7.29 22.12
CA ARG A 14 -2.72 6.28 21.78
C ARG A 14 -3.40 6.59 20.44
N ALA A 15 -3.62 7.87 20.13
CA ALA A 15 -4.18 8.28 18.85
C ALA A 15 -3.20 8.02 17.70
N GLU A 16 -1.93 8.39 17.88
CA GLU A 16 -0.84 8.13 16.93
C GLU A 16 -0.69 6.62 16.67
N GLY A 17 -0.54 5.80 17.71
CA GLY A 17 -0.39 4.35 17.54
C GLY A 17 -1.61 3.65 16.91
N LYS A 18 -2.84 4.17 17.11
CA LYS A 18 -4.03 3.66 16.42
C LYS A 18 -4.06 4.05 14.94
N VAL A 19 -3.57 5.24 14.61
CA VAL A 19 -3.49 5.71 13.22
C VAL A 19 -2.40 4.94 12.48
N GLU A 20 -1.20 4.81 13.06
CA GLU A 20 -0.08 4.04 12.51
C GLU A 20 -0.49 2.58 12.25
N GLY A 21 -1.02 1.87 13.25
CA GLY A 21 -1.44 0.48 13.08
C GLY A 21 -2.58 0.28 12.05
N LYS A 22 -3.41 1.30 11.81
CA LYS A 22 -4.44 1.26 10.75
C LYS A 22 -3.85 1.51 9.36
N VAL A 23 -2.80 2.32 9.26
CA VAL A 23 -2.09 2.60 8.01
C VAL A 23 -1.24 1.39 7.62
N GLU A 24 -0.46 0.84 8.54
CA GLU A 24 0.35 -0.37 8.33
C GLU A 24 -0.54 -1.56 7.93
N GLY A 25 -1.60 -1.84 8.69
CA GLY A 25 -2.52 -2.95 8.37
C GLY A 25 -3.26 -2.77 7.04
N ARG A 26 -3.41 -1.53 6.55
CA ARG A 26 -3.93 -1.27 5.20
C ARG A 26 -2.90 -1.54 4.12
N ALA A 27 -1.64 -1.18 4.35
CA ALA A 27 -0.57 -1.40 3.38
C ALA A 27 -0.34 -2.90 3.22
N GLU A 28 -0.17 -3.63 4.31
CA GLU A 28 -0.04 -5.09 4.31
C GLU A 28 -1.24 -5.76 3.61
N GLY A 29 -2.47 -5.33 3.92
CA GLY A 29 -3.67 -5.86 3.28
C GLY A 29 -3.72 -5.62 1.77
N GLN A 30 -3.26 -4.46 1.30
CA GLN A 30 -3.19 -4.14 -0.12
C GLN A 30 -2.07 -4.89 -0.85
N GLN A 31 -0.90 -5.03 -0.24
CA GLN A 31 0.19 -5.85 -0.75
C GLN A 31 -0.28 -7.30 -0.96
N ASP A 32 -0.92 -7.89 0.05
CA ASP A 32 -1.45 -9.24 -0.03
C ASP A 32 -2.53 -9.40 -1.12
N ALA A 33 -3.42 -8.40 -1.25
CA ALA A 33 -4.45 -8.41 -2.30
C ALA A 33 -3.81 -8.34 -3.69
N LEU A 34 -2.81 -7.48 -3.89
CA LEU A 34 -2.08 -7.33 -5.14
C LEU A 34 -1.35 -8.62 -5.53
N LEU A 35 -0.63 -9.23 -4.59
CA LEU A 35 0.07 -10.50 -4.83
C LEU A 35 -0.90 -11.63 -5.19
N LYS A 36 -2.04 -11.73 -4.51
CA LYS A 36 -3.10 -12.71 -4.83
C LYS A 36 -3.67 -12.48 -6.23
N LEU A 37 -3.91 -11.23 -6.60
CA LEU A 37 -4.41 -10.89 -7.94
C LEU A 37 -3.40 -11.27 -9.02
N LEU A 38 -2.11 -10.97 -8.79
CA LEU A 38 -1.04 -11.34 -9.70
C LEU A 38 -0.91 -12.86 -9.86
N GLN A 39 -0.98 -13.60 -8.76
CA GLN A 39 -0.99 -15.07 -8.80
C GLN A 39 -2.21 -15.60 -9.54
N PHE A 40 -3.39 -14.99 -9.35
CA PHE A 40 -4.60 -15.44 -10.04
C PHE A 40 -4.53 -15.18 -11.55
N ARG A 41 -4.04 -14.01 -11.97
CA ARG A 41 -3.98 -13.63 -13.39
C ARG A 41 -2.85 -14.30 -14.16
N PHE A 42 -1.66 -14.38 -13.56
CA PHE A 42 -0.44 -14.76 -14.26
C PHE A 42 0.11 -16.11 -13.82
N GLN A 43 -0.45 -16.72 -12.77
CA GLN A 43 -0.08 -18.01 -12.15
C GLN A 43 1.32 -18.03 -11.52
N ASN A 44 2.34 -17.55 -12.24
CA ASN A 44 3.71 -17.44 -11.78
C ASN A 44 4.09 -15.98 -11.59
N VAL A 45 4.17 -15.54 -10.33
CA VAL A 45 4.70 -14.22 -9.98
C VAL A 45 6.17 -14.37 -9.62
N PRO A 46 7.09 -13.66 -10.29
CA PRO A 46 8.50 -13.69 -9.94
C PRO A 46 8.73 -13.31 -8.47
N GLU A 47 9.66 -13.99 -7.80
CA GLU A 47 10.01 -13.68 -6.41
C GLU A 47 10.53 -12.25 -6.26
N GLY A 48 11.26 -11.74 -7.24
CA GLY A 48 11.75 -10.36 -7.28
C GLY A 48 10.60 -9.35 -7.19
N LEU A 49 9.62 -9.48 -8.08
CA LEU A 49 8.41 -8.64 -8.10
C LEU A 49 7.62 -8.77 -6.79
N SER A 50 7.49 -9.99 -6.27
CA SER A 50 6.79 -10.23 -5.01
C SER A 50 7.47 -9.53 -3.83
N ARG A 51 8.81 -9.51 -3.81
CA ARG A 51 9.60 -8.83 -2.79
C ARG A 51 9.49 -7.31 -2.92
N GLU A 52 9.53 -6.79 -4.14
CA GLU A 52 9.33 -5.36 -4.38
C GLU A 52 7.99 -4.89 -3.84
N ILE A 53 6.89 -5.58 -4.17
CA ILE A 53 5.54 -5.24 -3.70
C ILE A 53 5.47 -5.23 -2.16
N ARG A 54 6.05 -6.22 -1.48
CA ARG A 54 6.07 -6.30 -0.01
C ARG A 54 6.86 -5.16 0.65
N ASN A 55 7.75 -4.50 -0.08
CA ASN A 55 8.52 -3.37 0.42
C ASN A 55 7.85 -2.02 0.13
N ILE A 56 6.67 -2.00 -0.51
CA ILE A 56 5.94 -0.76 -0.79
C ILE A 56 5.00 -0.46 0.38
N ASP A 57 5.33 0.54 1.18
CA ASP A 57 4.46 1.03 2.27
C ASP A 57 3.50 2.15 1.81
N ASN A 58 3.67 2.62 0.56
CA ASN A 58 2.88 3.71 0.00
C ASN A 58 1.53 3.19 -0.51
N LEU A 59 0.46 3.45 0.25
CA LEU A 59 -0.92 3.09 -0.08
C LEU A 59 -1.40 3.62 -1.44
N THR A 60 -0.96 4.82 -1.84
CA THR A 60 -1.34 5.40 -3.13
C THR A 60 -0.72 4.61 -4.28
N LEU A 61 0.56 4.24 -4.15
CA LEU A 61 1.24 3.39 -5.13
C LEU A 61 0.62 1.99 -5.18
N LEU A 62 0.34 1.38 -4.02
CA LEU A 62 -0.33 0.07 -3.97
C LEU A 62 -1.71 0.07 -4.65
N ASN A 63 -2.50 1.13 -4.47
CA ASN A 63 -3.78 1.29 -5.18
C ASN A 63 -3.59 1.44 -6.69
N ALA A 64 -2.64 2.28 -7.13
CA ALA A 64 -2.35 2.45 -8.55
C ALA A 64 -1.89 1.13 -9.19
N LEU A 65 -1.06 0.35 -8.48
CA LEU A 65 -0.63 -0.97 -8.91
C LEU A 65 -1.81 -1.95 -9.00
N LEU A 66 -2.75 -1.92 -8.04
CA LEU A 66 -3.96 -2.74 -8.12
C LEU A 66 -4.78 -2.42 -9.38
N GLU A 67 -4.95 -1.14 -9.72
CA GLU A 67 -5.65 -0.72 -10.93
C GLU A 67 -4.89 -1.11 -12.20
N GLN A 68 -3.57 -0.90 -12.22
CA GLN A 68 -2.69 -1.31 -13.33
C GLN A 68 -2.76 -2.82 -13.57
N VAL A 69 -2.69 -3.63 -12.51
CA VAL A 69 -2.76 -5.09 -12.62
C VAL A 69 -4.10 -5.59 -13.16
N MET A 70 -5.16 -4.79 -13.10
CA MET A 70 -6.44 -5.13 -13.75
C MET A 70 -6.42 -4.88 -15.27
N THR A 71 -5.55 -4.02 -15.79
CA THR A 71 -5.55 -3.59 -17.20
C THR A 71 -4.41 -4.21 -18.02
N VAL A 72 -3.24 -4.42 -17.42
CA VAL A 72 -2.05 -4.97 -18.09
C VAL A 72 -2.28 -6.40 -18.58
N GLN A 73 -1.58 -6.77 -19.66
CA GLN A 73 -1.73 -8.09 -20.30
C GLN A 73 -0.68 -9.10 -19.84
N ASN A 74 0.44 -8.63 -19.29
CA ASN A 74 1.55 -9.45 -18.83
C ASN A 74 2.28 -8.77 -17.65
N LEU A 75 3.23 -9.48 -17.04
CA LEU A 75 3.97 -9.02 -15.86
C LEU A 75 5.03 -7.96 -16.17
N GLU A 76 5.49 -7.87 -17.41
CA GLU A 76 6.55 -6.94 -17.83
C GLU A 76 6.04 -5.48 -17.91
N GLU A 77 4.72 -5.31 -18.04
CA GLU A 77 4.03 -4.02 -18.04
C GLU A 77 3.80 -3.45 -16.64
N ILE A 78 4.12 -4.20 -15.57
CA ILE A 78 3.97 -3.73 -14.19
C ILE A 78 5.17 -2.88 -13.82
N ASP A 79 4.92 -1.63 -13.42
CA ASP A 79 5.95 -0.70 -12.98
C ASP A 79 5.81 -0.45 -11.47
N THR A 80 6.65 -1.10 -10.67
CA THR A 80 6.71 -0.95 -9.21
C THR A 80 7.35 0.37 -8.76
N HIS A 81 7.97 1.10 -9.68
CA HIS A 81 8.58 2.41 -9.45
C HIS A 81 7.74 3.57 -10.02
N PHE A 82 6.51 3.27 -10.43
CA PHE A 82 5.61 4.23 -11.05
C PHE A 82 5.47 5.48 -10.18
N SER A 83 6.02 6.59 -10.67
CA SER A 83 5.73 7.90 -10.11
C SER A 83 4.37 8.30 -10.65
N PHE A 84 3.33 8.28 -9.80
CA PHE A 84 1.98 8.67 -10.18
C PHE A 84 1.99 10.10 -10.75
N ASN A 85 2.05 10.22 -12.06
CA ASN A 85 1.94 11.49 -12.76
C ASN A 85 0.46 11.69 -13.01
N ALA A 86 -0.21 12.31 -12.03
CA ALA A 86 -1.62 12.70 -12.08
C ALA A 86 -1.83 13.80 -13.15
N ASN A 87 -1.67 13.46 -14.43
CA ASN A 87 -2.06 14.31 -15.54
C ASN A 87 -3.01 13.53 -16.45
N GLY A 88 -4.19 13.24 -15.90
CA GLY A 88 -5.38 13.07 -16.72
C GLY A 88 -5.89 14.45 -17.09
N ASN A 89 -5.70 14.83 -18.35
CA ASN A 89 -6.46 15.90 -18.99
C ASN A 89 -6.58 15.53 -20.48
N ASP A 90 -7.55 14.65 -20.76
CA ASP A 90 -8.25 14.60 -22.05
C ASP A 90 -9.51 15.47 -21.93
#